data_AF-A0A7C6D6B3-F1
#
_entry.id   AF-A0A7C6D6B3-F1
#
_cell.length_a   1.000
_cell.length_b   1.000
_cell.length_c   1.000
_cell.angle_alpha   90.00
_cell.angle_beta   90.00
_cell.angle_gamma   90.00
#
_symmetry.space_group_name_H-M   'P 1'
#
loop_
_entity.id
_entity.type
_entity.pdbx_description
1 polymer ?
#
loop_
_entity_poly.entity_id
_entity_poly.type
_entity_poly.pdbx_seq_one_letter_code
_entity_poly.pdbx_strand_id
1 'polypeptide(L)'
;MKVLVAMNAFKGSLPASEACALVAHGFRQGFPEAIVVEMPLADGGDGTAGVLVAAKSGEVQHVQVTGPYGKPVDSPLGLLPGGTVVVESATTSGIALATPEERNVFLATSYGVGELMAVAAAQGARRIVVGVGGTAMNEGGIGMVQAAGGKVLDAAGRQVPHGICGLKQVSRVDPGDIPERFKDIEVIAICDVDNPLTGPDGATMIYGPQKELEAHQLDEVDCYMDRYGSVLARDLGRDPRNVPRAGAGGGLAAALWAFFGAKLVDGARFVLEETGFIDELDGAHLIITGEGRVDSQTEKGKVPYAVAKAGFERGIPVIALGGSLDDSVLRSYPRELTAVFDSTTGPGTVEQAIGMARLTLPFVAGQIARLSRAVLLSGPVARQELSAGGIVFRVGNGGTQVLMIEDRFGYLSLPKGHVDEGETLVRAALREVKEETGLDCEIVTYATPLMYRFLDSGCVPVEKTVHYYVMRPKGGELQPQPGETTRVIWVGQKDLKGLKTYPKIVEIIEKAADLLP
;
A
#
# COMPACT_ATOMS: atom_id res chain seq x y z
N MET A 1 14.23 2.79 12.69
CA MET A 1 13.13 1.84 12.39
C MET A 1 12.71 2.01 10.95
N LYS A 2 12.85 0.96 10.13
CA LYS A 2 12.38 0.92 8.73
C LYS A 2 11.01 0.24 8.69
N VAL A 3 10.02 0.89 8.10
CA VAL A 3 8.64 0.38 7.96
C VAL A 3 8.31 0.29 6.48
N LEU A 4 7.87 -0.89 6.04
CA LEU A 4 7.34 -1.08 4.69
C LEU A 4 5.83 -0.91 4.74
N VAL A 5 5.29 -0.06 3.86
CA VAL A 5 3.85 0.15 3.71
C VAL A 5 3.45 -0.46 2.37
N ALA A 6 2.95 -1.68 2.44
CA ALA A 6 2.69 -2.57 1.32
C ALA A 6 1.19 -2.85 1.14
N MET A 7 0.46 -1.92 0.54
CA MET A 7 -1.01 -1.94 0.50
C MET A 7 -1.55 -2.47 -0.84
N ASN A 8 -2.67 -3.20 -0.79
CA ASN A 8 -3.52 -3.45 -1.96
C ASN A 8 -4.52 -2.30 -2.15
N ALA A 9 -5.22 -2.30 -3.29
CA ALA A 9 -6.34 -1.40 -3.51
C ALA A 9 -7.49 -1.66 -2.53
N PHE A 10 -8.13 -0.57 -2.09
CA PHE A 10 -9.40 -0.62 -1.37
C PHE A 10 -10.49 -0.55 -2.44
N LYS A 11 -10.93 -1.71 -2.94
CA LYS A 11 -11.86 -1.84 -4.07
C LYS A 11 -13.06 -0.89 -3.92
N GLY A 12 -13.31 -0.08 -4.96
CA GLY A 12 -14.38 0.93 -4.96
C GLY A 12 -14.09 2.21 -4.17
N SER A 13 -12.87 2.38 -3.61
CA SER A 13 -12.50 3.53 -2.78
C SER A 13 -11.15 4.15 -3.14
N LEU A 14 -10.04 3.43 -2.94
CA LEU A 14 -8.68 3.93 -3.10
C LEU A 14 -7.82 2.97 -3.93
N PRO A 15 -7.06 3.45 -4.93
CA PRO A 15 -6.02 2.64 -5.56
C PRO A 15 -4.90 2.32 -4.56
N ALA A 16 -4.14 1.25 -4.83
CA ALA A 16 -3.06 0.79 -3.96
C ALA A 16 -2.02 1.89 -3.64
N SER A 17 -1.66 2.71 -4.64
CA SER A 17 -0.72 3.82 -4.49
C SER A 17 -1.22 4.90 -3.52
N GLU A 18 -2.50 5.27 -3.63
CA GLU A 18 -3.10 6.25 -2.73
C GLU A 18 -3.24 5.70 -1.30
N ALA A 19 -3.62 4.42 -1.16
CA ALA A 19 -3.67 3.75 0.14
C ALA A 19 -2.29 3.72 0.81
N CYS A 20 -1.23 3.36 0.07
CA CYS A 20 0.16 3.41 0.55
C CYS A 20 0.54 4.82 1.02
N ALA A 21 0.28 5.85 0.20
CA ALA A 21 0.64 7.22 0.52
C ALA A 21 -0.07 7.73 1.79
N LEU A 22 -1.36 7.41 1.95
CA LEU A 22 -2.14 7.78 3.13
C LEU A 22 -1.62 7.08 4.40
N VAL A 23 -1.40 5.77 4.35
CA VAL A 23 -0.85 5.02 5.49
C VAL A 23 0.54 5.53 5.84
N ALA A 24 1.41 5.76 4.86
CA ALA A 24 2.74 6.28 5.06
C ALA A 24 2.74 7.69 5.65
N HIS A 25 1.83 8.56 5.19
CA HIS A 25 1.64 9.89 5.75
C HIS A 25 1.23 9.83 7.23
N GLY A 26 0.22 9.03 7.55
CA GLY A 26 -0.22 8.80 8.92
C GLY A 26 0.91 8.27 9.81
N PHE A 27 1.68 7.32 9.29
CA PHE A 27 2.80 6.73 10.01
C PHE A 27 3.90 7.75 10.30
N ARG A 28 4.31 8.55 9.31
CA ARG A 28 5.31 9.63 9.47
C ARG A 28 4.85 10.69 10.48
N GLN A 29 3.55 10.99 10.54
CA GLN A 29 3.01 11.91 11.55
C GLN A 29 3.06 11.33 12.98
N GLY A 30 2.77 10.04 13.14
CA GLY A 30 2.79 9.38 14.44
C GLY A 30 4.18 8.99 14.93
N PHE A 31 5.11 8.75 14.00
CA PHE A 31 6.49 8.37 14.26
C PHE A 31 7.47 9.07 13.30
N PRO A 32 7.82 10.35 13.57
CA PRO A 32 8.65 11.17 12.67
C PRO A 32 10.06 10.63 12.42
N GLU A 33 10.63 9.89 13.36
CA GLU A 33 11.99 9.33 13.24
C GLU A 33 12.04 8.04 12.40
N ALA A 34 10.89 7.48 12.00
CA ALA A 34 10.84 6.25 11.21
C ALA A 34 11.12 6.49 9.72
N ILE A 35 11.82 5.53 9.10
CA ILE A 35 12.00 5.47 7.64
C ILE A 35 10.82 4.69 7.08
N VAL A 36 9.98 5.33 6.28
CA VAL A 36 8.75 4.73 5.73
C VAL A 36 8.88 4.58 4.22
N VAL A 37 8.88 3.33 3.75
CA VAL A 37 8.97 2.93 2.33
C VAL A 37 7.60 2.53 1.83
N GLU A 38 7.15 3.15 0.73
CA GLU A 38 5.84 2.90 0.12
C GLU A 38 5.98 1.86 -0.99
N MET A 39 5.22 0.77 -0.91
CA MET A 39 5.27 -0.36 -1.82
C MET A 39 3.85 -0.73 -2.27
N PRO A 40 3.25 -0.02 -3.23
CA PRO A 40 1.93 -0.41 -3.75
C PRO A 40 1.98 -1.82 -4.33
N LEU A 41 0.98 -2.65 -4.01
CA LEU A 41 0.89 -4.04 -4.46
C LEU A 41 -0.47 -4.34 -5.09
N ALA A 42 -0.55 -5.47 -5.80
CA ALA A 42 -1.75 -5.99 -6.44
C ALA A 42 -1.73 -7.52 -6.48
N ASP A 43 -2.87 -8.15 -6.76
CA ASP A 43 -3.07 -9.61 -6.78
C ASP A 43 -3.33 -10.20 -8.18
N GLY A 44 -3.18 -9.40 -9.24
CA GLY A 44 -3.49 -9.83 -10.62
C GLY A 44 -4.89 -9.40 -11.10
N GLY A 45 -5.65 -8.72 -10.25
CA GLY A 45 -6.87 -8.00 -10.64
C GLY A 45 -6.61 -6.61 -11.22
N ASP A 46 -7.65 -5.77 -11.16
CA ASP A 46 -7.66 -4.39 -11.63
C ASP A 46 -6.56 -3.54 -10.95
N GLY A 47 -5.76 -2.84 -11.77
CA GLY A 47 -4.69 -1.95 -11.33
C GLY A 47 -3.31 -2.59 -11.20
N THR A 48 -3.16 -3.87 -11.53
CA THR A 48 -1.88 -4.60 -11.45
C THR A 48 -0.81 -4.05 -12.39
N ALA A 49 -1.15 -3.72 -13.64
CA ALA A 49 -0.30 -3.04 -14.61
C ALA A 49 0.17 -1.69 -14.08
N GLY A 50 -0.72 -0.89 -13.47
CA GLY A 50 -0.35 0.37 -12.85
C GLY A 50 0.71 0.21 -11.76
N VAL A 51 0.54 -0.81 -10.90
CA VAL A 51 1.51 -1.17 -9.86
C VAL A 51 2.86 -1.60 -10.46
N LEU A 52 2.86 -2.51 -11.43
CA LEU A 52 4.09 -3.01 -12.04
C LEU A 52 4.82 -1.93 -12.85
N VAL A 53 4.09 -1.09 -13.57
CA VAL A 53 4.64 0.05 -14.32
C VAL A 53 5.31 1.03 -13.36
N ALA A 54 4.63 1.41 -12.27
CA ALA A 54 5.22 2.30 -11.28
C ALA A 54 6.49 1.71 -10.64
N ALA A 55 6.45 0.42 -10.26
CA ALA A 55 7.58 -0.24 -9.60
C ALA A 55 8.80 -0.40 -10.51
N LYS A 56 8.60 -0.67 -11.81
CA LYS A 56 9.70 -0.90 -12.78
C LYS A 56 10.04 0.32 -13.62
N SER A 57 9.47 1.50 -13.34
CA SER A 57 9.65 2.70 -14.17
C SER A 57 9.29 2.46 -15.64
N GLY A 58 8.17 1.78 -15.88
CA GLY A 58 7.62 1.53 -17.20
C GLY A 58 6.77 2.69 -17.74
N GLU A 59 6.09 2.44 -18.84
CA GLU A 59 5.16 3.36 -19.49
C GLU A 59 3.78 2.72 -19.66
N VAL A 60 2.74 3.54 -19.75
CA VAL A 60 1.38 3.08 -20.09
C VAL A 60 1.04 3.57 -21.48
N GLN A 61 0.74 2.64 -22.38
CA GLN A 61 0.16 2.94 -23.69
C GLN A 61 -1.33 2.63 -23.67
N HIS A 62 -2.16 3.48 -24.24
CA HIS A 62 -3.60 3.21 -24.40
C HIS A 62 -3.91 2.62 -25.78
N VAL A 63 -4.77 1.61 -25.82
CA VAL A 63 -5.16 0.91 -27.04
C VAL A 63 -6.68 0.70 -27.03
N GLN A 64 -7.34 1.12 -28.11
CA GLN A 64 -8.74 0.79 -28.31
C GLN A 64 -8.92 -0.68 -28.70
N VAL A 65 -9.71 -1.40 -27.92
CA VAL A 65 -10.02 -2.81 -28.10
C VAL A 65 -11.50 -3.08 -27.86
N THR A 66 -11.94 -4.29 -28.16
CA THR A 66 -13.31 -4.76 -27.99
C THR A 66 -13.61 -5.00 -26.52
N GLY A 67 -14.58 -4.28 -25.99
CA GLY A 67 -15.10 -4.44 -24.63
C GLY A 67 -15.88 -5.75 -24.43
N PRO A 68 -16.33 -6.04 -23.19
CA PRO A 68 -16.98 -7.31 -22.87
C PRO A 68 -18.24 -7.57 -23.68
N TYR A 69 -18.95 -6.52 -24.11
CA TYR A 69 -20.21 -6.60 -24.86
C TYR A 69 -20.10 -6.03 -26.28
N GLY A 70 -18.88 -6.03 -26.85
CA GLY A 70 -18.62 -5.62 -28.23
C GLY A 70 -18.44 -4.12 -28.46
N LYS A 71 -18.78 -3.26 -27.48
CA LYS A 71 -18.48 -1.81 -27.53
C LYS A 71 -16.97 -1.59 -27.39
N PRO A 72 -16.34 -0.69 -28.18
CA PRO A 72 -14.92 -0.36 -27.99
C PRO A 72 -14.65 0.23 -26.61
N VAL A 73 -13.55 -0.17 -26.00
CA VAL A 73 -13.01 0.37 -24.74
C VAL A 73 -11.56 0.79 -24.96
N ASP A 74 -11.18 1.91 -24.33
CA ASP A 74 -9.79 2.36 -24.30
C ASP A 74 -9.10 1.71 -23.10
N SER A 75 -8.17 0.80 -23.37
CA SER A 75 -7.55 -0.05 -22.34
C SER A 75 -6.04 0.23 -22.21
N PRO A 76 -5.51 0.32 -20.98
CA PRO A 76 -4.09 0.49 -20.74
C PRO A 76 -3.30 -0.81 -21.02
N LEU A 77 -2.17 -0.64 -21.68
CA LEU A 77 -1.15 -1.64 -21.95
C LEU A 77 0.13 -1.20 -21.24
N GLY A 78 0.54 -1.97 -20.22
CA GLY A 78 1.74 -1.64 -19.44
C GLY A 78 3.00 -2.09 -20.16
N LEU A 79 3.91 -1.17 -20.45
CA LEU A 79 5.19 -1.43 -21.11
C LEU A 79 6.31 -1.33 -20.08
N LEU A 80 6.98 -2.44 -19.78
CA LEU A 80 8.06 -2.46 -18.80
C LEU A 80 9.44 -2.57 -19.49
N PRO A 81 10.51 -2.07 -18.86
CA PRO A 81 11.87 -2.28 -19.34
C PRO A 81 12.18 -3.77 -19.57
N GLY A 82 13.04 -4.05 -20.56
CA GLY A 82 13.40 -5.44 -20.91
C GLY A 82 12.41 -6.16 -21.82
N GLY A 83 11.35 -5.47 -22.29
CA GLY A 83 10.39 -6.00 -23.26
C GLY A 83 9.26 -6.82 -22.65
N THR A 84 8.92 -6.57 -21.38
CA THR A 84 7.75 -7.18 -20.75
C THR A 84 6.54 -6.28 -20.96
N VAL A 85 5.42 -6.86 -21.38
CA VAL A 85 4.14 -6.16 -21.55
C VAL A 85 3.12 -6.73 -20.59
N VAL A 86 2.37 -5.88 -19.91
CA VAL A 86 1.33 -6.24 -18.94
C VAL A 86 -0.05 -5.92 -19.53
N VAL A 87 -0.91 -6.93 -19.54
CA VAL A 87 -2.28 -6.90 -20.05
C VAL A 87 -3.23 -7.22 -18.89
N GLU A 88 -4.29 -6.46 -18.72
CA GLU A 88 -5.30 -6.71 -17.68
C GLU A 88 -6.67 -7.02 -18.28
N SER A 89 -7.20 -8.22 -17.99
CA SER A 89 -8.55 -8.58 -18.46
C SER A 89 -9.65 -7.72 -17.86
N ALA A 90 -9.43 -7.12 -16.68
CA ALA A 90 -10.41 -6.24 -16.04
C ALA A 90 -10.66 -4.96 -16.88
N THR A 91 -9.66 -4.50 -17.62
CA THR A 91 -9.74 -3.25 -18.40
C THR A 91 -10.31 -3.44 -19.80
N THR A 92 -10.36 -4.67 -20.30
CA THR A 92 -10.97 -5.01 -21.61
C THR A 92 -12.27 -5.76 -21.49
N SER A 93 -12.39 -6.60 -20.46
CA SER A 93 -13.42 -7.62 -20.34
C SER A 93 -13.95 -7.69 -18.89
N GLY A 94 -13.77 -6.62 -18.12
CA GLY A 94 -14.13 -6.56 -16.72
C GLY A 94 -15.61 -6.28 -16.47
N ILE A 95 -16.10 -6.77 -15.33
CA ILE A 95 -17.49 -6.57 -14.88
C ILE A 95 -17.80 -5.10 -14.54
N ALA A 96 -16.77 -4.33 -14.20
CA ALA A 96 -16.88 -2.90 -13.88
C ALA A 96 -17.06 -2.00 -15.11
N LEU A 97 -16.85 -2.52 -16.34
CA LEU A 97 -16.97 -1.76 -17.58
C LEU A 97 -18.43 -1.62 -18.08
N ALA A 98 -19.39 -2.21 -17.38
CA ALA A 98 -20.79 -2.20 -17.75
C ALA A 98 -21.69 -1.91 -16.56
N THR A 99 -22.78 -1.20 -16.82
CA THR A 99 -23.83 -0.99 -15.81
C THR A 99 -24.56 -2.32 -15.55
N PRO A 100 -25.20 -2.50 -14.38
CA PRO A 100 -25.94 -3.72 -14.08
C PRO A 100 -26.96 -4.11 -15.16
N GLU A 101 -27.57 -3.14 -15.84
CA GLU A 101 -28.57 -3.38 -16.89
C GLU A 101 -27.95 -3.85 -18.22
N GLU A 102 -26.67 -3.56 -18.45
CA GLU A 102 -25.93 -3.96 -19.65
C GLU A 102 -25.28 -5.34 -19.51
N ARG A 103 -25.21 -5.88 -18.27
CA ARG A 103 -24.52 -7.13 -18.00
C ARG A 103 -25.30 -8.31 -18.56
N ASN A 104 -24.57 -9.14 -19.30
CA ASN A 104 -25.06 -10.42 -19.79
C ASN A 104 -23.90 -11.40 -20.03
N VAL A 105 -23.64 -12.25 -19.05
CA VAL A 105 -22.55 -13.24 -19.11
C VAL A 105 -22.61 -14.19 -20.32
N PHE A 106 -23.78 -14.40 -20.93
CA PHE A 106 -23.89 -15.22 -22.13
C PHE A 106 -23.27 -14.58 -23.38
N LEU A 107 -23.12 -13.26 -23.39
CA LEU A 107 -22.54 -12.47 -24.48
C LEU A 107 -21.13 -11.95 -24.14
N ALA A 108 -20.77 -11.91 -22.85
CA ALA A 108 -19.52 -11.35 -22.37
C ALA A 108 -18.30 -12.05 -23.00
N THR A 109 -17.38 -11.27 -23.56
CA THR A 109 -16.22 -11.78 -24.31
C THR A 109 -14.86 -11.30 -23.78
N SER A 110 -13.86 -12.15 -23.97
CA SER A 110 -12.43 -11.90 -23.75
C SER A 110 -11.69 -11.38 -24.98
N TYR A 111 -12.41 -11.06 -26.08
CA TYR A 111 -11.82 -10.66 -27.37
C TYR A 111 -10.77 -9.54 -27.23
N GLY A 112 -11.06 -8.48 -26.47
CA GLY A 112 -10.12 -7.39 -26.24
C GLY A 112 -8.80 -7.80 -25.58
N VAL A 113 -8.78 -8.85 -24.76
CA VAL A 113 -7.53 -9.40 -24.21
C VAL A 113 -6.63 -9.92 -25.34
N GLY A 114 -7.22 -10.65 -26.30
CA GLY A 114 -6.48 -11.18 -27.44
C GLY A 114 -5.99 -10.08 -28.38
N GLU A 115 -6.75 -8.98 -28.52
CA GLU A 115 -6.31 -7.79 -29.26
C GLU A 115 -5.09 -7.12 -28.60
N LEU A 116 -5.10 -6.95 -27.27
CA LEU A 116 -3.93 -6.42 -26.55
C LEU A 116 -2.71 -7.34 -26.66
N MET A 117 -2.90 -8.66 -26.53
CA MET A 117 -1.83 -9.63 -26.70
C MET A 117 -1.26 -9.59 -28.12
N ALA A 118 -2.12 -9.46 -29.13
CA ALA A 118 -1.71 -9.30 -30.53
C ALA A 118 -0.90 -8.03 -30.76
N VAL A 119 -1.29 -6.91 -30.14
CA VAL A 119 -0.53 -5.65 -30.18
C VAL A 119 0.83 -5.82 -29.49
N ALA A 120 0.87 -6.41 -28.30
CA ALA A 120 2.10 -6.68 -27.57
C ALA A 120 3.08 -7.54 -28.40
N ALA A 121 2.59 -8.61 -29.02
CA ALA A 121 3.40 -9.46 -29.90
C ALA A 121 3.92 -8.69 -31.13
N ALA A 122 3.08 -7.88 -31.77
CA ALA A 122 3.48 -7.06 -32.92
C ALA A 122 4.53 -5.99 -32.57
N GLN A 123 4.55 -5.53 -31.31
CA GLN A 123 5.56 -4.62 -30.78
C GLN A 123 6.86 -5.33 -30.35
N GLY A 124 6.95 -6.66 -30.49
CA GLY A 124 8.14 -7.44 -30.16
C GLY A 124 8.32 -7.70 -28.67
N ALA A 125 7.21 -7.84 -27.92
CA ALA A 125 7.27 -8.25 -26.52
C ALA A 125 8.05 -9.57 -26.36
N ARG A 126 8.94 -9.63 -25.37
CA ARG A 126 9.64 -10.86 -24.97
C ARG A 126 8.87 -11.66 -23.94
N ARG A 127 8.07 -10.95 -23.14
CA ARG A 127 7.22 -11.52 -22.10
C ARG A 127 5.88 -10.78 -22.09
N ILE A 128 4.78 -11.51 -21.96
CA ILE A 128 3.44 -10.96 -21.78
C ILE A 128 2.88 -11.49 -20.46
N VAL A 129 2.60 -10.59 -19.53
CA VAL A 129 1.95 -10.90 -18.24
C VAL A 129 0.49 -10.52 -18.35
N VAL A 130 -0.41 -11.48 -18.13
CA VAL A 130 -1.86 -11.30 -18.24
C VAL A 130 -2.51 -11.44 -16.87
N GLY A 131 -3.05 -10.34 -16.34
CA GLY A 131 -3.93 -10.36 -15.16
C GLY A 131 -5.31 -10.86 -15.54
N VAL A 132 -5.75 -11.96 -14.93
CA VAL A 132 -7.02 -12.64 -15.29
C VAL A 132 -8.17 -12.37 -14.30
N GLY A 133 -7.99 -11.43 -13.38
CA GLY A 133 -9.00 -11.05 -12.38
C GLY A 133 -10.06 -10.06 -12.90
N GLY A 134 -11.15 -9.89 -12.14
CA GLY A 134 -12.15 -8.83 -12.36
C GLY A 134 -13.08 -9.01 -13.57
N THR A 135 -13.12 -10.20 -14.15
CA THR A 135 -13.77 -10.51 -15.44
C THR A 135 -15.31 -10.52 -15.43
N ALA A 136 -15.94 -10.14 -16.54
CA ALA A 136 -17.38 -10.27 -16.80
C ALA A 136 -17.77 -11.60 -17.48
N MET A 137 -16.82 -12.26 -18.15
CA MET A 137 -17.06 -13.40 -19.03
C MET A 137 -16.93 -14.76 -18.36
N ASN A 138 -17.58 -15.78 -18.93
CA ASN A 138 -17.45 -17.19 -18.54
C ASN A 138 -17.38 -18.10 -19.78
N GLU A 139 -16.61 -17.68 -20.78
CA GLU A 139 -16.56 -18.31 -22.11
C GLU A 139 -15.32 -19.18 -22.35
N GLY A 140 -14.46 -19.43 -21.34
CA GLY A 140 -13.26 -20.26 -21.52
C GLY A 140 -12.16 -19.61 -22.36
N GLY A 141 -12.13 -18.27 -22.44
CA GLY A 141 -11.12 -17.54 -23.23
C GLY A 141 -11.27 -17.63 -24.75
N ILE A 142 -12.45 -18.04 -25.24
CA ILE A 142 -12.74 -18.20 -26.68
C ILE A 142 -12.46 -16.90 -27.45
N GLY A 143 -12.98 -15.76 -27.00
CA GLY A 143 -12.80 -14.48 -27.69
C GLY A 143 -11.32 -14.09 -27.81
N MET A 144 -10.54 -14.24 -26.73
CA MET A 144 -9.10 -13.98 -26.74
C MET A 144 -8.38 -14.83 -27.80
N VAL A 145 -8.69 -16.13 -27.86
CA VAL A 145 -8.11 -17.03 -28.85
C VAL A 145 -8.46 -16.59 -30.27
N GLN A 146 -9.72 -16.23 -30.51
CA GLN A 146 -10.19 -15.76 -31.82
C GLN A 146 -9.46 -14.49 -32.27
N ALA A 147 -9.32 -13.51 -31.38
CA ALA A 147 -8.60 -12.26 -31.66
C ALA A 147 -7.09 -12.46 -31.88
N ALA A 148 -6.48 -13.41 -31.17
CA ALA A 148 -5.07 -13.74 -31.30
C ALA A 148 -4.75 -14.54 -32.59
N GLY A 149 -5.77 -15.00 -33.32
CA GLY A 149 -5.64 -15.70 -34.61
C GLY A 149 -5.88 -17.21 -34.57
N GLY A 150 -6.29 -17.74 -33.42
CA GLY A 150 -6.80 -19.09 -33.27
C GLY A 150 -8.23 -19.25 -33.78
N LYS A 151 -8.68 -20.50 -33.95
CA LYS A 151 -10.04 -20.81 -34.41
C LYS A 151 -10.74 -21.73 -33.41
N VAL A 152 -11.96 -21.37 -33.05
CA VAL A 152 -12.84 -22.15 -32.17
C VAL A 152 -14.13 -22.42 -32.95
N LEU A 153 -14.28 -23.65 -33.41
CA LEU A 153 -15.21 -23.99 -34.48
C LEU A 153 -16.40 -24.82 -33.97
N ASP A 154 -17.56 -24.56 -34.56
CA ASP A 154 -18.76 -25.40 -34.42
C ASP A 154 -18.64 -26.70 -35.24
N ALA A 155 -19.65 -27.58 -35.12
CA ALA A 155 -19.68 -28.84 -35.86
C ALA A 155 -19.75 -28.68 -37.38
N ALA A 156 -20.12 -27.49 -37.89
CA ALA A 156 -20.15 -27.15 -39.31
C ALA A 156 -18.84 -26.51 -39.79
N GLY A 157 -17.82 -26.38 -38.92
CA GLY A 157 -16.53 -25.79 -39.24
C GLY A 157 -16.53 -24.25 -39.29
N ARG A 158 -17.55 -23.59 -38.73
CA ARG A 158 -17.65 -22.13 -38.66
C ARG A 158 -17.17 -21.63 -37.29
N GLN A 159 -16.64 -20.41 -37.23
CA GLN A 159 -16.29 -19.78 -35.95
C GLN A 159 -17.53 -19.68 -35.07
N VAL A 160 -17.39 -20.08 -33.81
CA VAL A 160 -18.45 -19.90 -32.81
C VAL A 160 -18.61 -18.40 -32.48
N PRO A 161 -19.82 -17.94 -32.12
CA PRO A 161 -20.01 -16.59 -31.61
C PRO A 161 -19.27 -16.40 -30.27
N HIS A 162 -19.20 -15.16 -29.79
CA HIS A 162 -18.64 -14.87 -28.47
C HIS A 162 -19.53 -15.37 -27.32
N GLY A 163 -18.96 -15.42 -26.11
CA GLY A 163 -19.65 -15.70 -24.86
C GLY A 163 -19.98 -17.18 -24.66
N ILE A 164 -20.79 -17.46 -23.64
CA ILE A 164 -21.31 -18.81 -23.37
C ILE A 164 -22.10 -19.34 -24.57
N CYS A 165 -22.75 -18.45 -25.34
CA CYS A 165 -23.40 -18.79 -26.59
C CYS A 165 -22.47 -19.53 -27.57
N GLY A 166 -21.21 -19.13 -27.63
CA GLY A 166 -20.16 -19.80 -28.38
C GLY A 166 -19.67 -21.09 -27.73
N LEU A 167 -19.42 -21.03 -26.42
CA LEU A 167 -18.97 -22.18 -25.62
C LEU A 167 -19.89 -23.40 -25.79
N LYS A 168 -21.20 -23.17 -25.86
CA LYS A 168 -22.24 -24.18 -26.14
C LYS A 168 -22.08 -24.88 -27.50
N GLN A 169 -21.40 -24.27 -28.47
CA GLN A 169 -21.31 -24.79 -29.84
C GLN A 169 -19.95 -25.40 -30.17
N VAL A 170 -18.94 -25.24 -29.29
CA VAL A 170 -17.57 -25.68 -29.58
C VAL A 170 -17.51 -27.18 -29.88
N SER A 171 -16.94 -27.50 -31.05
CA SER A 171 -16.74 -28.87 -31.52
C SER A 171 -15.29 -29.17 -31.85
N ARG A 172 -14.53 -28.17 -32.33
CA ARG A 172 -13.10 -28.28 -32.69
C ARG A 172 -12.36 -26.97 -32.39
N VAL A 173 -11.09 -27.06 -32.02
CA VAL A 173 -10.18 -25.91 -31.98
C VAL A 173 -9.00 -26.09 -32.92
N ASP A 174 -8.41 -24.97 -33.31
CA ASP A 174 -7.22 -24.90 -34.16
C ASP A 174 -6.35 -23.74 -33.67
N PRO A 175 -5.06 -23.96 -33.36
CA PRO A 175 -4.21 -22.88 -32.84
C PRO A 175 -3.93 -21.78 -33.87
N GLY A 176 -4.22 -22.01 -35.16
CA GLY A 176 -4.02 -21.00 -36.19
C GLY A 176 -2.56 -20.53 -36.26
N ASP A 177 -2.36 -19.22 -36.30
CA ASP A 177 -1.04 -18.59 -36.34
C ASP A 177 -0.47 -18.24 -34.96
N ILE A 178 -1.19 -18.54 -33.87
CA ILE A 178 -0.73 -18.27 -32.48
C ILE A 178 0.69 -18.82 -32.23
N PRO A 179 1.03 -20.07 -32.59
CA PRO A 179 2.36 -20.61 -32.30
C PRO A 179 3.50 -19.86 -32.99
N GLU A 180 3.25 -19.27 -34.15
CA GLU A 180 4.25 -18.48 -34.87
C GLU A 180 4.27 -17.02 -34.39
N ARG A 181 3.10 -16.41 -34.16
CA ARG A 181 2.98 -15.01 -33.69
C ARG A 181 3.53 -14.79 -32.29
N PHE A 182 3.38 -15.78 -31.42
CA PHE A 182 3.85 -15.75 -30.04
C PHE A 182 5.11 -16.60 -29.85
N LYS A 183 5.79 -16.93 -30.94
CA LYS A 183 7.07 -17.62 -30.91
C LYS A 183 8.10 -16.79 -30.14
N ASP A 184 8.83 -17.45 -29.25
CA ASP A 184 9.84 -16.83 -28.37
C ASP A 184 9.30 -15.76 -27.40
N ILE A 185 7.97 -15.67 -27.24
CA ILE A 185 7.32 -14.81 -26.23
C ILE A 185 6.91 -15.66 -25.03
N GLU A 186 7.41 -15.33 -23.84
CA GLU A 186 6.96 -15.97 -22.60
C GLU A 186 5.61 -15.39 -22.18
N VAL A 187 4.57 -16.22 -22.13
CA VAL A 187 3.25 -15.80 -21.61
C VAL A 187 3.09 -16.27 -20.16
N ILE A 188 2.66 -15.37 -19.29
CA ILE A 188 2.40 -15.63 -17.86
C ILE A 188 0.99 -15.16 -17.56
N ALA A 189 0.18 -16.03 -16.96
CA ALA A 189 -1.12 -15.65 -16.41
C ALA A 189 -0.99 -15.56 -14.89
N ILE A 190 -1.27 -14.38 -14.34
CA ILE A 190 -1.27 -14.16 -12.89
C ILE A 190 -2.71 -14.34 -12.38
N CYS A 191 -2.91 -15.35 -11.55
CA CYS A 191 -4.21 -15.75 -11.04
C CYS A 191 -4.28 -15.50 -9.53
N ASP A 192 -5.41 -14.97 -9.07
CA ASP A 192 -5.71 -14.71 -7.65
C ASP A 192 -6.38 -15.90 -6.95
N VAL A 193 -6.65 -17.00 -7.68
CA VAL A 193 -7.42 -18.15 -7.21
C VAL A 193 -6.89 -19.46 -7.79
N ASP A 194 -7.05 -20.56 -7.03
CA ASP A 194 -6.55 -21.90 -7.38
C ASP A 194 -7.55 -22.80 -8.12
N ASN A 195 -8.78 -22.31 -8.32
CA ASN A 195 -9.90 -23.07 -8.84
C ASN A 195 -9.60 -23.77 -10.19
N PRO A 196 -9.96 -25.07 -10.35
CA PRO A 196 -9.87 -25.78 -11.62
C PRO A 196 -10.85 -25.20 -12.65
N LEU A 197 -10.78 -25.69 -13.89
CA LEU A 197 -11.68 -25.21 -14.94
C LEU A 197 -13.15 -25.54 -14.67
N THR A 198 -13.43 -26.78 -14.23
CA THR A 198 -14.79 -27.33 -14.08
C THR A 198 -14.98 -28.10 -12.77
N GLY A 199 -16.22 -28.51 -12.49
CA GLY A 199 -16.58 -29.26 -11.29
C GLY A 199 -17.07 -28.37 -10.15
N PRO A 200 -17.28 -28.93 -8.95
CA PRO A 200 -17.87 -28.20 -7.82
C PRO A 200 -17.10 -26.93 -7.42
N ASP A 201 -15.77 -26.99 -7.55
CA ASP A 201 -14.87 -25.86 -7.30
C ASP A 201 -14.46 -25.13 -8.60
N GLY A 202 -15.11 -25.42 -9.72
CA GLY A 202 -14.79 -24.90 -11.05
C GLY A 202 -15.16 -23.44 -11.27
N ALA A 203 -14.74 -22.90 -12.41
CA ALA A 203 -14.95 -21.50 -12.77
C ALA A 203 -16.43 -21.08 -12.72
N THR A 204 -17.29 -21.89 -13.34
CA THR A 204 -18.72 -21.61 -13.47
C THR A 204 -19.42 -21.71 -12.11
N MET A 205 -19.12 -22.75 -11.33
CA MET A 205 -19.80 -23.00 -10.06
C MET A 205 -19.48 -21.92 -9.02
N ILE A 206 -18.23 -21.47 -8.95
CA ILE A 206 -17.78 -20.52 -7.93
C ILE A 206 -17.99 -19.06 -8.36
N TYR A 207 -17.70 -18.72 -9.61
CA TYR A 207 -17.70 -17.32 -10.07
C TYR A 207 -18.83 -16.98 -11.05
N GLY A 208 -19.61 -17.95 -11.51
CA GLY A 208 -20.80 -17.73 -12.30
C GLY A 208 -21.85 -16.85 -11.61
N PRO A 209 -22.22 -17.10 -10.34
CA PRO A 209 -23.27 -16.35 -9.65
C PRO A 209 -23.00 -14.84 -9.56
N GLN A 210 -21.76 -14.43 -9.27
CA GLN A 210 -21.38 -13.02 -9.24
C GLN A 210 -21.37 -12.34 -10.62
N LYS A 211 -21.41 -13.14 -11.70
CA LYS A 211 -21.55 -12.70 -13.10
C LYS A 211 -22.99 -12.89 -13.59
N GLU A 212 -23.95 -13.01 -12.69
CA GLU A 212 -25.39 -13.10 -12.99
C GLU A 212 -25.82 -14.40 -13.67
N LEU A 213 -25.04 -15.49 -13.55
CA LEU A 213 -25.58 -16.83 -13.86
C LEU A 213 -26.55 -17.26 -12.76
N GLU A 214 -27.75 -17.67 -13.18
CA GLU A 214 -28.74 -18.20 -12.26
C GLU A 214 -28.37 -19.63 -11.82
N ALA A 215 -28.78 -20.01 -10.60
CA ALA A 215 -28.46 -21.33 -10.03
C ALA A 215 -28.85 -22.51 -10.94
N HIS A 216 -29.96 -22.39 -11.68
CA HIS A 216 -30.43 -23.44 -12.60
C HIS A 216 -29.59 -23.57 -13.89
N GLN A 217 -28.74 -22.57 -14.19
CA GLN A 217 -27.89 -22.52 -15.39
C GLN A 217 -26.47 -23.06 -15.13
N LEU A 218 -26.05 -23.11 -13.85
CA LEU A 218 -24.66 -23.40 -13.48
C LEU A 218 -24.21 -24.78 -13.99
N ASP A 219 -24.97 -25.83 -13.75
CA ASP A 219 -24.64 -27.19 -14.17
C ASP A 219 -24.54 -27.32 -15.70
N GLU A 220 -25.45 -26.65 -16.41
CA GLU A 220 -25.46 -26.67 -17.88
C GLU A 220 -24.23 -25.96 -18.46
N VAL A 221 -23.88 -24.79 -17.93
CA VAL A 221 -22.72 -24.02 -18.39
C VAL A 221 -21.41 -24.72 -17.99
N ASP A 222 -21.33 -25.35 -16.82
CA ASP A 222 -20.16 -26.13 -16.43
C ASP A 222 -19.95 -27.35 -17.33
N CYS A 223 -21.03 -28.00 -17.76
CA CYS A 223 -20.98 -29.08 -18.76
C CYS A 223 -20.44 -28.57 -20.12
N TYR A 224 -20.80 -27.36 -20.56
CA TYR A 224 -20.22 -26.77 -21.76
C TYR A 224 -18.72 -26.51 -21.61
N MET A 225 -18.29 -26.04 -20.43
CA MET A 225 -16.88 -25.82 -20.11
C MET A 225 -16.09 -27.14 -20.05
N ASP A 226 -16.68 -28.23 -19.53
CA ASP A 226 -16.02 -29.54 -19.43
C ASP A 226 -15.80 -30.14 -20.82
N ARG A 227 -16.82 -30.04 -21.68
CA ARG A 227 -16.70 -30.42 -23.08
C ARG A 227 -15.64 -29.59 -23.79
N TYR A 228 -15.58 -28.28 -23.54
CA TYR A 228 -14.52 -27.44 -24.10
C TYR A 228 -13.13 -27.88 -23.63
N GLY A 229 -12.94 -28.19 -22.35
CA GLY A 229 -11.70 -28.79 -21.84
C GLY A 229 -11.33 -30.11 -22.54
N SER A 230 -12.31 -30.97 -22.80
CA SER A 230 -12.12 -32.20 -23.58
C SER A 230 -11.71 -31.93 -25.05
N VAL A 231 -12.26 -30.88 -25.66
CA VAL A 231 -11.89 -30.46 -27.02
C VAL A 231 -10.45 -29.94 -27.05
N LEU A 232 -10.03 -29.13 -26.06
CA LEU A 232 -8.65 -28.67 -25.92
C LEU A 232 -7.67 -29.85 -25.75
N ALA A 233 -8.04 -30.83 -24.93
CA ALA A 233 -7.26 -32.06 -24.74
C ALA A 233 -7.07 -32.83 -26.05
N ARG A 234 -8.15 -32.98 -26.83
CA ARG A 234 -8.16 -33.71 -28.10
C ARG A 234 -7.33 -33.01 -29.18
N ASP A 235 -7.54 -31.72 -29.36
CA ASP A 235 -7.03 -30.99 -30.52
C ASP A 235 -5.66 -30.36 -30.29
N LEU A 236 -5.34 -29.98 -29.03
CA LEU A 236 -4.05 -29.35 -28.67
C LEU A 236 -3.17 -30.26 -27.81
N GLY A 237 -3.67 -31.43 -27.40
CA GLY A 237 -2.94 -32.34 -26.50
C GLY A 237 -2.80 -31.81 -25.07
N ARG A 238 -3.63 -30.83 -24.67
CA ARG A 238 -3.53 -30.10 -23.40
C ARG A 238 -4.89 -30.06 -22.72
N ASP A 239 -5.04 -30.83 -21.63
CA ASP A 239 -6.27 -30.89 -20.84
C ASP A 239 -6.18 -29.94 -19.62
N PRO A 240 -6.91 -28.82 -19.62
CA PRO A 240 -6.86 -27.84 -18.52
C PRO A 240 -7.75 -28.20 -17.33
N ARG A 241 -8.60 -29.24 -17.41
CA ARG A 241 -9.69 -29.44 -16.44
C ARG A 241 -9.23 -29.61 -15.00
N ASN A 242 -8.10 -30.32 -14.81
CA ASN A 242 -7.50 -30.56 -13.51
C ASN A 242 -6.26 -29.69 -13.24
N VAL A 243 -5.97 -28.72 -14.10
CA VAL A 243 -4.83 -27.82 -13.92
C VAL A 243 -5.22 -26.76 -12.87
N PRO A 244 -4.47 -26.62 -11.76
CA PRO A 244 -4.75 -25.58 -10.78
C PRO A 244 -4.76 -24.19 -11.43
N ARG A 245 -5.66 -23.32 -10.97
CA ARG A 245 -5.87 -21.95 -11.49
C ARG A 245 -6.48 -21.87 -12.89
N ALA A 246 -6.73 -22.97 -13.58
CA ALA A 246 -7.24 -22.94 -14.95
C ALA A 246 -8.65 -22.33 -15.07
N GLY A 247 -9.43 -22.31 -13.97
CA GLY A 247 -10.74 -21.67 -13.93
C GLY A 247 -10.70 -20.15 -13.82
N ALA A 248 -9.55 -19.55 -13.50
CA ALA A 248 -9.42 -18.12 -13.31
C ALA A 248 -9.85 -17.34 -14.56
N GLY A 249 -10.54 -16.21 -14.34
CA GLY A 249 -11.10 -15.39 -15.41
C GLY A 249 -12.21 -16.05 -16.22
N GLY A 250 -12.97 -17.01 -15.64
CA GLY A 250 -14.01 -17.74 -16.37
C GLY A 250 -13.46 -18.71 -17.41
N GLY A 251 -12.33 -19.34 -17.10
CA GLY A 251 -11.59 -20.23 -18.00
C GLY A 251 -10.64 -19.52 -18.97
N LEU A 252 -10.41 -18.22 -18.82
CA LEU A 252 -9.40 -17.47 -19.59
C LEU A 252 -7.99 -18.06 -19.37
N ALA A 253 -7.65 -18.39 -18.12
CA ALA A 253 -6.39 -19.02 -17.77
C ALA A 253 -6.19 -20.37 -18.46
N ALA A 254 -7.24 -21.18 -18.60
CA ALA A 254 -7.19 -22.43 -19.35
C ALA A 254 -6.80 -22.22 -20.82
N ALA A 255 -7.38 -21.21 -21.49
CA ALA A 255 -7.02 -20.89 -22.86
C ALA A 255 -5.59 -20.35 -22.99
N LEU A 256 -5.15 -19.47 -22.08
CA LEU A 256 -3.77 -18.99 -22.03
C LEU A 256 -2.78 -20.16 -21.90
N TRP A 257 -3.07 -21.11 -21.02
CA TRP A 257 -2.25 -22.31 -20.82
C TRP A 257 -2.27 -23.26 -22.02
N ALA A 258 -3.44 -23.50 -22.62
CA ALA A 258 -3.61 -24.45 -23.71
C ALA A 258 -3.08 -23.94 -25.06
N PHE A 259 -3.36 -22.69 -25.43
CA PHE A 259 -2.99 -22.13 -26.75
C PHE A 259 -1.61 -21.45 -26.77
N PHE A 260 -1.25 -20.76 -25.68
CA PHE A 260 -0.03 -19.93 -25.63
C PHE A 260 1.07 -20.56 -24.80
N GLY A 261 0.80 -21.70 -24.16
CA GLY A 261 1.73 -22.32 -23.22
C GLY A 261 2.04 -21.47 -22.00
N ALA A 262 1.09 -20.63 -21.59
CA ALA A 262 1.28 -19.72 -20.49
C ALA A 262 1.59 -20.46 -19.17
N LYS A 263 2.47 -19.87 -18.35
CA LYS A 263 2.65 -20.29 -16.96
C LYS A 263 1.53 -19.68 -16.11
N LEU A 264 0.80 -20.52 -15.39
CA LEU A 264 -0.20 -20.07 -14.41
C LEU A 264 0.48 -19.91 -13.06
N VAL A 265 0.52 -18.68 -12.54
CA VAL A 265 1.23 -18.36 -11.29
C VAL A 265 0.31 -17.64 -10.30
N ASP A 266 0.70 -17.66 -9.03
CA ASP A 266 0.05 -16.88 -7.97
C ASP A 266 0.30 -15.38 -8.17
N GLY A 267 -0.78 -14.61 -8.31
CA GLY A 267 -0.69 -13.21 -8.71
C GLY A 267 -0.06 -12.33 -7.66
N ALA A 268 -0.46 -12.47 -6.40
CA ALA A 268 0.13 -11.69 -5.31
C ALA A 268 1.64 -11.97 -5.21
N ARG A 269 2.03 -13.24 -5.14
CA ARG A 269 3.45 -13.61 -5.08
C ARG A 269 4.25 -13.07 -6.27
N PHE A 270 3.72 -13.21 -7.48
CA PHE A 270 4.38 -12.69 -8.68
C PHE A 270 4.61 -11.18 -8.58
N VAL A 271 3.59 -10.42 -8.13
CA VAL A 271 3.69 -8.97 -7.97
C VAL A 271 4.68 -8.60 -6.86
N LEU A 272 4.72 -9.32 -5.73
CA LEU A 272 5.73 -9.12 -4.68
C LEU A 272 7.16 -9.28 -5.22
N GLU A 273 7.40 -10.31 -6.04
CA GLU A 273 8.71 -10.55 -6.65
C GLU A 273 9.06 -9.46 -7.67
N GLU A 274 8.13 -9.08 -8.54
CA GLU A 274 8.38 -8.07 -9.57
C GLU A 274 8.47 -6.64 -9.01
N THR A 275 7.81 -6.32 -7.91
CA THR A 275 7.91 -4.99 -7.29
C THR A 275 9.21 -4.77 -6.51
N GLY A 276 10.04 -5.81 -6.32
CA GLY A 276 11.22 -5.72 -5.45
C GLY A 276 10.86 -5.71 -3.95
N PHE A 277 9.61 -6.03 -3.59
CA PHE A 277 9.17 -6.09 -2.20
C PHE A 277 10.01 -7.07 -1.38
N ILE A 278 10.39 -8.21 -1.98
CA ILE A 278 11.22 -9.23 -1.33
C ILE A 278 12.61 -8.68 -0.95
N ASP A 279 13.18 -7.79 -1.77
CA ASP A 279 14.48 -7.18 -1.48
C ASP A 279 14.34 -6.14 -0.36
N GLU A 280 13.24 -5.37 -0.34
CA GLU A 280 12.98 -4.34 0.67
C GLU A 280 12.75 -4.89 2.09
N LEU A 281 12.44 -6.18 2.22
CA LEU A 281 12.33 -6.83 3.52
C LEU A 281 13.66 -6.81 4.30
N ASP A 282 14.80 -6.69 3.63
CA ASP A 282 16.08 -6.56 4.33
C ASP A 282 16.15 -5.24 5.11
N GLY A 283 16.42 -5.38 6.41
CA GLY A 283 16.44 -4.26 7.35
C GLY A 283 15.07 -3.71 7.72
N ALA A 284 13.96 -4.29 7.25
CA ALA A 284 12.61 -3.90 7.66
C ALA A 284 12.33 -4.36 9.11
N HIS A 285 11.66 -3.50 9.87
CA HIS A 285 11.35 -3.73 11.29
C HIS A 285 9.85 -3.95 11.52
N LEU A 286 9.03 -3.50 10.58
CA LEU A 286 7.57 -3.61 10.60
C LEU A 286 7.07 -3.53 9.16
N ILE A 287 6.03 -4.29 8.86
CA ILE A 287 5.29 -4.20 7.60
C ILE A 287 3.85 -3.82 7.92
N ILE A 288 3.31 -2.85 7.20
CA ILE A 288 1.90 -2.52 7.19
C ILE A 288 1.33 -2.90 5.84
N THR A 289 0.29 -3.71 5.84
CA THR A 289 -0.44 -4.10 4.62
C THR A 289 -1.93 -3.88 4.83
N GLY A 290 -2.74 -4.16 3.80
CA GLY A 290 -4.18 -4.01 3.90
C GLY A 290 -4.89 -4.05 2.56
N GLU A 291 -6.21 -4.17 2.65
CA GLU A 291 -7.14 -4.14 1.51
C GLU A 291 -8.52 -3.64 1.97
N GLY A 292 -9.45 -3.43 1.03
CA GLY A 292 -10.77 -2.89 1.34
C GLY A 292 -11.63 -3.76 2.28
N ARG A 293 -11.45 -5.08 2.27
CA ARG A 293 -12.12 -6.01 3.19
C ARG A 293 -11.18 -7.16 3.50
N VAL A 294 -10.90 -7.36 4.78
CA VAL A 294 -10.15 -8.52 5.26
C VAL A 294 -11.16 -9.58 5.70
N ASP A 295 -11.08 -10.74 5.06
CA ASP A 295 -12.01 -11.87 5.22
C ASP A 295 -11.28 -13.22 5.10
N SER A 296 -11.99 -14.33 5.28
CA SER A 296 -11.44 -15.69 5.10
C SER A 296 -10.88 -15.98 3.69
N GLN A 297 -11.21 -15.17 2.67
CA GLN A 297 -10.61 -15.31 1.34
C GLN A 297 -9.26 -14.61 1.23
N THR A 298 -8.94 -13.71 2.17
CA THR A 298 -7.63 -13.03 2.22
C THR A 298 -6.49 -14.03 2.34
N GLU A 299 -6.71 -15.14 3.06
CA GLU A 299 -5.77 -16.25 3.18
C GLU A 299 -5.55 -17.02 1.86
N LYS A 300 -6.46 -16.89 0.90
CA LYS A 300 -6.45 -17.65 -0.36
C LYS A 300 -5.66 -16.94 -1.47
N GLY A 301 -4.50 -16.39 -1.14
CA GLY A 301 -3.56 -15.85 -2.14
C GLY A 301 -3.71 -14.35 -2.45
N LYS A 302 -4.37 -13.58 -1.59
CA LYS A 302 -4.41 -12.11 -1.73
C LYS A 302 -3.16 -11.43 -1.18
N VAL A 303 -2.95 -10.18 -1.58
CA VAL A 303 -1.82 -9.33 -1.18
C VAL A 303 -1.56 -9.33 0.34
N PRO A 304 -2.53 -9.06 1.25
CA PRO A 304 -2.22 -8.96 2.66
C PRO A 304 -1.63 -10.24 3.25
N TYR A 305 -2.11 -11.40 2.79
CA TYR A 305 -1.59 -12.69 3.26
C TYR A 305 -0.24 -13.03 2.63
N ALA A 306 -0.04 -12.75 1.33
CA ALA A 306 1.27 -12.94 0.69
C ALA A 306 2.36 -12.09 1.37
N VAL A 307 2.03 -10.84 1.70
CA VAL A 307 2.88 -9.93 2.47
C VAL A 307 3.12 -10.46 3.89
N ALA A 308 2.06 -10.91 4.59
CA ALA A 308 2.17 -11.48 5.92
C ALA A 308 3.09 -12.68 5.95
N LYS A 309 2.94 -13.61 5.00
CA LYS A 309 3.79 -14.79 4.88
C LYS A 309 5.25 -14.42 4.64
N ALA A 310 5.52 -13.52 3.69
CA ALA A 310 6.88 -13.08 3.39
C ALA A 310 7.55 -12.37 4.59
N GLY A 311 6.80 -11.56 5.34
CA GLY A 311 7.28 -10.94 6.58
C GLY A 311 7.53 -11.96 7.70
N PHE A 312 6.58 -12.88 7.90
CA PHE A 312 6.65 -13.92 8.92
C PHE A 312 7.86 -14.85 8.72
N GLU A 313 8.15 -15.25 7.48
CA GLU A 313 9.32 -16.07 7.13
C GLU A 313 10.65 -15.39 7.49
N ARG A 314 10.67 -14.05 7.61
CA ARG A 314 11.83 -13.26 8.03
C ARG A 314 11.75 -12.77 9.49
N GLY A 315 10.71 -13.16 10.24
CA GLY A 315 10.50 -12.71 11.61
C GLY A 315 10.13 -11.24 11.74
N ILE A 316 9.65 -10.60 10.66
CA ILE A 316 9.24 -9.20 10.66
C ILE A 316 7.75 -9.14 11.03
N PRO A 317 7.35 -8.34 12.04
CA PRO A 317 5.94 -8.21 12.40
C PRO A 317 5.15 -7.55 11.27
N VAL A 318 3.93 -8.05 11.03
CA VAL A 318 3.05 -7.57 9.97
C VAL A 318 1.71 -7.14 10.55
N ILE A 319 1.30 -5.91 10.25
CA ILE A 319 0.00 -5.36 10.67
C ILE A 319 -0.87 -5.19 9.43
N ALA A 320 -2.07 -5.77 9.44
CA ALA A 320 -3.06 -5.57 8.40
C ALA A 320 -4.08 -4.46 8.76
N LEU A 321 -4.38 -3.59 7.80
CA LEU A 321 -5.43 -2.58 7.86
C LEU A 321 -6.55 -2.92 6.88
N GLY A 322 -7.72 -3.27 7.39
CA GLY A 322 -8.91 -3.52 6.58
C GLY A 322 -9.77 -2.27 6.42
N GLY A 323 -10.33 -2.05 5.23
CA GLY A 323 -11.48 -1.15 5.06
C GLY A 323 -12.72 -1.62 5.84
N SER A 324 -12.79 -2.93 6.08
CA SER A 324 -13.72 -3.61 6.99
C SER A 324 -13.13 -4.96 7.39
N LEU A 325 -13.51 -5.48 8.55
CA LEU A 325 -13.15 -6.82 9.01
C LEU A 325 -14.38 -7.73 9.03
N ASP A 326 -14.26 -8.91 8.45
CA ASP A 326 -15.33 -9.92 8.48
C ASP A 326 -15.37 -10.68 9.82
N ASP A 327 -16.56 -11.18 10.19
CA ASP A 327 -16.77 -12.01 11.39
C ASP A 327 -15.83 -13.23 11.44
N SER A 328 -15.45 -13.77 10.28
CA SER A 328 -14.48 -14.86 10.20
C SER A 328 -13.11 -14.47 10.79
N VAL A 329 -12.65 -13.25 10.52
CA VAL A 329 -11.36 -12.73 11.02
C VAL A 329 -11.40 -12.50 12.52
N LEU A 330 -12.56 -12.06 13.05
CA LEU A 330 -12.75 -11.87 14.50
C LEU A 330 -12.70 -13.19 15.28
N ARG A 331 -13.07 -14.30 14.64
CA ARG A 331 -13.02 -15.64 15.25
C ARG A 331 -11.63 -16.26 15.17
N SER A 332 -10.92 -16.03 14.06
CA SER A 332 -9.55 -16.51 13.84
C SER A 332 -8.91 -15.74 12.69
N TYR A 333 -7.63 -15.39 12.84
CA TYR A 333 -6.84 -14.81 11.75
C TYR A 333 -5.46 -15.49 11.67
N PRO A 334 -4.77 -15.40 10.53
CA PRO A 334 -3.48 -16.04 10.33
C PRO A 334 -2.44 -15.60 11.36
N ARG A 335 -1.67 -16.56 11.88
CA ARG A 335 -0.53 -16.28 12.78
C ARG A 335 0.57 -15.43 12.12
N GLU A 336 0.58 -15.40 10.79
CA GLU A 336 1.49 -14.60 9.97
C GLU A 336 1.22 -13.10 10.14
N LEU A 337 0.01 -12.72 10.54
CA LEU A 337 -0.33 -11.35 10.93
C LEU A 337 -0.09 -11.17 12.43
N THR A 338 0.65 -10.13 12.78
CA THR A 338 0.88 -9.72 14.18
C THR A 338 -0.33 -9.03 14.78
N ALA A 339 -1.04 -8.22 13.98
CA ALA A 339 -2.28 -7.56 14.37
C ALA A 339 -3.12 -7.20 13.14
N VAL A 340 -4.43 -7.08 13.34
CA VAL A 340 -5.38 -6.64 12.31
C VAL A 340 -6.22 -5.50 12.87
N PHE A 341 -6.37 -4.42 12.11
CA PHE A 341 -7.19 -3.27 12.48
C PHE A 341 -8.22 -2.96 11.41
N ASP A 342 -9.39 -2.52 11.86
CA ASP A 342 -10.38 -1.87 11.01
C ASP A 342 -9.99 -0.39 10.86
N SER A 343 -10.05 0.12 9.64
CA SER A 343 -9.74 1.51 9.33
C SER A 343 -10.93 2.46 9.53
N THR A 344 -12.13 1.94 9.79
CA THR A 344 -13.31 2.75 10.15
C THR A 344 -13.24 3.21 11.61
N THR A 345 -13.83 4.37 11.91
CA THR A 345 -13.79 4.98 13.25
C THR A 345 -15.13 4.92 13.99
N GLY A 346 -16.14 4.29 13.39
CA GLY A 346 -17.49 4.20 13.95
C GLY A 346 -18.49 3.55 12.99
N PRO A 347 -19.70 3.26 13.46
CA PRO A 347 -20.75 2.67 12.63
C PRO A 347 -21.18 3.64 11.53
N GLY A 348 -21.43 3.12 10.33
CA GLY A 348 -21.88 3.89 9.16
C GLY A 348 -22.25 2.98 8.00
N THR A 349 -22.75 3.57 6.91
CA THR A 349 -22.96 2.84 5.66
C THR A 349 -21.64 2.62 4.93
N VAL A 350 -21.63 1.72 3.94
CA VAL A 350 -20.44 1.47 3.10
C VAL A 350 -20.01 2.74 2.38
N GLU A 351 -20.95 3.53 1.87
CA GLU A 351 -20.68 4.80 1.18
C GLU A 351 -20.03 5.82 2.11
N GLN A 352 -20.48 5.89 3.37
CA GLN A 352 -19.89 6.76 4.39
C GLN A 352 -18.46 6.32 4.72
N ALA A 353 -18.24 5.01 4.90
CA ALA A 353 -16.90 4.47 5.16
C ALA A 353 -15.94 4.77 3.99
N ILE A 354 -16.37 4.54 2.75
CA ILE A 354 -15.60 4.86 1.54
C ILE A 354 -15.29 6.36 1.46
N GLY A 355 -16.29 7.22 1.74
CA GLY A 355 -16.11 8.67 1.72
C GLY A 355 -15.15 9.19 2.80
N MET A 356 -15.05 8.49 3.92
CA MET A 356 -14.17 8.84 5.03
C MET A 356 -12.77 8.20 4.97
N ALA A 357 -12.53 7.24 4.07
CA ALA A 357 -11.29 6.47 4.02
C ALA A 357 -10.01 7.34 3.96
N ARG A 358 -10.05 8.47 3.23
CA ARG A 358 -8.93 9.43 3.13
C ARG A 358 -8.59 10.15 4.46
N LEU A 359 -9.52 10.17 5.41
CA LEU A 359 -9.33 10.72 6.75
C LEU A 359 -9.00 9.63 7.77
N THR A 360 -9.70 8.50 7.70
CA THR A 360 -9.61 7.48 8.75
C THR A 360 -8.38 6.58 8.59
N LEU A 361 -8.02 6.21 7.35
CA LEU A 361 -6.86 5.37 7.07
C LEU A 361 -5.54 5.98 7.59
N PRO A 362 -5.17 7.25 7.26
CA PRO A 362 -3.97 7.87 7.83
C PRO A 362 -4.08 8.06 9.35
N PHE A 363 -5.27 8.30 9.88
CA PHE A 363 -5.47 8.44 11.33
C PHE A 363 -5.12 7.15 12.08
N VAL A 364 -5.65 6.00 11.65
CA VAL A 364 -5.38 4.69 12.26
C VAL A 364 -3.90 4.32 12.11
N ALA A 365 -3.31 4.52 10.93
CA ALA A 365 -1.88 4.33 10.72
C ALA A 365 -1.03 5.18 11.68
N GLY A 366 -1.44 6.43 11.94
CA GLY A 366 -0.80 7.30 12.92
C GLY A 366 -0.94 6.83 14.36
N GLN A 367 -2.05 6.17 14.74
CA GLN A 367 -2.17 5.56 16.08
C GLN A 367 -1.21 4.38 16.24
N ILE A 368 -1.12 3.51 15.23
CA ILE A 368 -0.16 2.40 15.21
C ILE A 368 1.27 2.94 15.34
N ALA A 369 1.62 3.97 14.57
CA ALA A 369 2.93 4.58 14.63
C ALA A 369 3.26 5.17 16.01
N ARG A 370 2.32 5.88 16.64
CA ARG A 370 2.49 6.41 18.00
C ARG A 370 2.70 5.29 19.02
N LEU A 371 1.95 4.19 18.90
CA LEU A 371 2.12 3.03 19.76
C LEU A 371 3.49 2.38 19.54
N SER A 372 3.91 2.13 18.30
CA SER A 372 5.25 1.60 17.97
C SER A 372 6.36 2.49 18.53
N ARG A 373 6.21 3.82 18.39
CA ARG A 373 7.15 4.81 18.94
C ARG A 373 7.21 4.75 20.47
N ALA A 374 6.06 4.65 21.12
CA ALA A 374 5.97 4.56 22.58
C ALA A 374 6.67 3.29 23.10
N VAL A 375 6.45 2.15 22.45
CA VAL A 375 7.11 0.88 22.80
C VAL A 375 8.63 1.01 22.72
N LEU A 376 9.17 1.62 21.66
CA LEU A 376 10.60 1.85 21.55
C LEU A 376 11.13 2.80 22.64
N LEU A 377 10.46 3.93 22.88
CA LEU A 377 10.85 4.89 23.94
C LEU A 377 10.84 4.30 25.35
N SER A 378 9.96 3.32 25.60
CA SER A 378 9.88 2.59 26.86
C SER A 378 10.98 1.54 27.02
N GLY A 379 11.75 1.26 25.97
CA GLY A 379 12.89 0.34 26.01
C GLY A 379 14.07 0.85 26.85
N PRO A 380 15.14 0.04 26.97
CA PRO A 380 16.36 0.41 27.65
C PRO A 380 17.00 1.68 27.04
N VAL A 381 17.48 2.56 27.91
CA VAL A 381 18.21 3.77 27.49
C VAL A 381 19.58 3.34 26.98
N ALA A 382 19.91 3.66 25.73
CA ALA A 382 21.21 3.34 25.16
C ALA A 382 22.27 4.41 25.44
N ARG A 383 21.85 5.67 25.56
CA ARG A 383 22.73 6.81 25.81
C ARG A 383 22.04 7.84 26.70
N GLN A 384 22.83 8.45 27.58
CA GLN A 384 22.43 9.64 28.32
C GLN A 384 23.07 10.88 27.70
N GLU A 385 22.30 11.95 27.54
CA GLU A 385 22.78 13.26 27.12
C GLU A 385 22.63 14.27 28.24
N LEU A 386 23.69 15.05 28.47
CA LEU A 386 23.71 16.14 29.42
C LEU A 386 23.72 17.48 28.69
N SER A 387 22.82 18.36 29.10
CA SER A 387 22.65 19.70 28.54
C SER A 387 22.48 20.72 29.66
N ALA A 388 22.75 21.98 29.36
CA ALA A 388 22.48 23.09 30.27
C ALA A 388 21.85 24.27 29.51
N GLY A 389 21.06 25.08 30.20
CA GLY A 389 20.32 26.17 29.58
C GLY A 389 19.85 27.24 30.55
N GLY A 390 19.21 28.27 29.99
CA GLY A 390 18.78 29.46 30.74
C GLY A 390 17.27 29.70 30.70
N ILE A 391 16.70 30.02 31.85
CA ILE A 391 15.40 30.66 31.99
C ILE A 391 15.65 32.14 32.21
N VAL A 392 15.72 32.88 31.11
CA VAL A 392 16.08 34.30 31.15
C VAL A 392 14.82 35.13 31.38
N PHE A 393 14.79 35.86 32.49
CA PHE A 393 13.69 36.77 32.81
C PHE A 393 14.12 38.24 32.67
N ARG A 394 13.17 39.08 32.26
CA ARG A 394 13.28 40.53 32.36
C ARG A 394 11.96 41.15 32.80
N VAL A 395 12.03 42.38 33.30
CA VAL A 395 10.84 43.23 33.48
C VAL A 395 10.62 44.01 32.19
N GLY A 396 9.47 43.80 31.55
CA GLY A 396 9.09 44.50 30.32
C GLY A 396 7.74 45.21 30.46
N ASN A 397 7.25 45.77 29.35
CA ASN A 397 5.90 46.34 29.30
C ASN A 397 4.88 45.23 29.58
N GLY A 398 4.08 45.40 30.64
CA GLY A 398 3.08 44.41 31.06
C GLY A 398 3.54 43.40 32.12
N GLY A 399 4.78 43.52 32.64
CA GLY A 399 5.29 42.73 33.76
C GLY A 399 6.46 41.82 33.41
N THR A 400 6.59 40.70 34.10
CA THR A 400 7.65 39.72 33.89
C THR A 400 7.53 39.04 32.52
N GLN A 401 8.61 39.06 31.76
CA GLN A 401 8.75 38.39 30.47
C GLN A 401 9.86 37.34 30.55
N VAL A 402 9.69 36.24 29.80
CA VAL A 402 10.67 35.17 29.65
C VAL A 402 11.16 35.11 28.20
N LEU A 403 12.44 34.84 28.02
CA LEU A 403 13.04 34.62 26.71
C LEU A 403 12.72 33.21 26.21
N MET A 404 12.21 33.12 24.99
CA MET A 404 11.92 31.85 24.33
C MET A 404 12.55 31.81 22.95
N ILE A 405 12.96 30.61 22.55
CA ILE A 405 13.46 30.30 21.21
C ILE A 405 12.45 29.40 20.49
N GLU A 406 12.32 29.54 19.19
CA GLU A 406 11.56 28.62 18.34
C GLU A 406 12.50 27.59 17.74
N ASP A 407 12.23 26.32 18.03
CA ASP A 407 13.01 25.20 17.50
C ASP A 407 12.64 24.86 16.05
N ARG A 408 13.41 23.95 15.45
CA ARG A 408 13.19 23.47 14.07
C ARG A 408 11.82 22.82 13.81
N PHE A 409 11.06 22.46 14.85
CA PHE A 409 9.70 21.91 14.75
C PHE A 409 8.61 22.99 14.95
N GLY A 410 9.02 24.25 15.08
CA GLY A 410 8.15 25.39 15.32
C GLY A 410 7.50 25.35 16.69
N TYR A 411 8.16 24.75 17.69
CA TYR A 411 7.76 24.82 19.10
C TYR A 411 8.63 25.85 19.82
N LEU A 412 7.99 26.65 20.68
CA LEU A 412 8.69 27.53 21.59
C LEU A 412 9.27 26.74 22.77
N SER A 413 10.54 26.98 23.08
CA SER A 413 11.27 26.34 24.15
C SER A 413 12.23 27.34 24.82
N LEU A 414 12.97 26.86 25.83
CA LEU A 414 14.03 27.61 26.49
C LEU A 414 15.37 27.36 25.79
N PRO A 415 16.28 28.35 25.79
CA PRO A 415 17.61 28.18 25.22
C PRO A 415 18.45 27.17 26.01
N LYS A 416 19.06 26.21 25.30
CA LYS A 416 19.81 25.07 25.88
C LYS A 416 20.52 24.20 24.82
N GLY A 417 21.77 23.85 25.09
CA GLY A 417 22.53 22.88 24.29
C GLY A 417 23.45 21.97 25.10
N HIS A 418 24.41 21.33 24.43
CA HIS A 418 25.20 20.23 25.00
C HIS A 418 26.29 20.74 25.93
N VAL A 419 26.68 19.94 26.92
CA VAL A 419 27.80 20.26 27.82
C VAL A 419 29.07 19.66 27.22
N ASP A 420 30.05 20.51 26.90
CA ASP A 420 31.30 20.05 26.32
C ASP A 420 32.20 19.33 27.34
N GLU A 421 33.14 18.52 26.86
CA GLU A 421 34.07 17.79 27.71
C GLU A 421 34.92 18.75 28.57
N GLY A 422 34.85 18.59 29.89
CA GLY A 422 35.51 19.47 30.85
C GLY A 422 34.78 20.80 31.14
N GLU A 423 33.64 21.05 30.50
CA GLU A 423 32.82 22.24 30.73
C GLU A 423 31.93 22.09 31.96
N THR A 424 31.83 23.14 32.77
CA THR A 424 30.87 23.19 33.90
C THR A 424 29.46 23.51 33.38
N LEU A 425 28.42 22.94 33.98
CA LEU A 425 27.01 23.24 33.64
C LEU A 425 26.68 24.73 33.56
N VAL A 426 27.25 25.55 34.45
CA VAL A 426 27.05 27.01 34.46
C VAL A 426 27.64 27.68 33.22
N ARG A 427 28.84 27.28 32.82
CA ARG A 427 29.50 27.81 31.60
C ARG A 427 28.73 27.40 30.36
N ALA A 428 28.32 26.14 30.27
CA ALA A 428 27.48 25.64 29.19
C ALA A 428 26.18 26.44 29.08
N ALA A 429 25.45 26.63 30.19
CA ALA A 429 24.20 27.38 30.18
C ALA A 429 24.37 28.83 29.68
N LEU A 430 25.42 29.53 30.11
CA LEU A 430 25.70 30.91 29.66
C LEU A 430 26.11 30.97 28.18
N ARG A 431 26.95 30.02 27.74
CA ARG A 431 27.39 29.89 26.34
C ARG A 431 26.20 29.64 25.42
N GLU A 432 25.38 28.64 25.74
CA GLU A 432 24.22 28.23 24.94
C GLU A 432 23.17 29.33 24.84
N VAL A 433 22.88 30.04 25.93
CA VAL A 433 21.98 31.21 25.88
C VAL A 433 22.53 32.29 24.95
N LYS A 434 23.83 32.56 25.02
CA LYS A 434 24.47 33.55 24.17
C LYS A 434 24.45 33.14 22.69
N GLU A 435 24.76 31.89 22.40
CA GLU A 435 24.81 31.33 21.04
C GLU A 435 23.42 31.32 20.41
N GLU A 436 22.41 30.78 21.10
CA GLU A 436 21.05 30.60 20.55
C GLU A 436 20.23 31.90 20.47
N THR A 437 20.58 32.91 21.29
CA THR A 437 19.75 34.13 21.46
C THR A 437 20.46 35.45 21.22
N GLY A 438 21.79 35.49 21.20
CA GLY A 438 22.59 36.71 21.12
C GLY A 438 22.71 37.50 22.43
N LEU A 439 22.11 37.03 23.54
CA LEU A 439 22.13 37.75 24.81
C LEU A 439 23.25 37.31 25.75
N ASP A 440 23.98 38.28 26.28
CA ASP A 440 24.85 38.09 27.43
C ASP A 440 24.00 38.11 28.70
N CYS A 441 24.11 37.07 29.53
CA CYS A 441 23.32 36.91 30.73
C CYS A 441 24.20 36.71 31.98
N GLU A 442 23.60 36.90 33.15
CA GLU A 442 24.16 36.44 34.43
C GLU A 442 23.25 35.41 35.10
N ILE A 443 23.87 34.45 35.80
CA ILE A 443 23.14 33.48 36.62
C ILE A 443 22.63 34.17 37.87
N VAL A 444 21.34 34.03 38.15
CA VAL A 444 20.71 34.40 39.41
C VAL A 444 20.76 33.21 40.37
N THR A 445 20.23 32.06 39.94
CA THR A 445 20.20 30.84 40.74
C THR A 445 19.98 29.60 39.86
N TYR A 446 20.20 28.42 40.42
CA TYR A 446 19.78 27.17 39.79
C TYR A 446 18.27 27.00 39.88
N ALA A 447 17.62 26.55 38.79
CA ALA A 447 16.19 26.31 38.79
C ALA A 447 15.88 24.83 39.11
N THR A 448 15.97 23.96 38.10
CA THR A 448 15.59 22.54 38.20
C THR A 448 16.10 21.81 36.95
N PRO A 449 16.33 20.47 37.01
CA PRO A 449 16.61 19.71 35.81
C PRO A 449 15.30 19.33 35.09
N LEU A 450 15.35 19.26 33.76
CA LEU A 450 14.30 18.68 32.92
C LEU A 450 14.81 17.38 32.31
N MET A 451 14.17 16.27 32.64
CA MET A 451 14.46 14.96 32.06
C MET A 451 13.38 14.55 31.06
N TYR A 452 13.80 14.10 29.88
CA TYR A 452 12.92 13.54 28.86
C TYR A 452 13.66 12.52 27.99
N ARG A 453 12.88 11.65 27.34
CA ARG A 453 13.41 10.68 26.37
C ARG A 453 13.00 11.05 24.96
N PHE A 454 13.87 10.78 24.02
CA PHE A 454 13.60 10.89 22.59
C PHE A 454 14.29 9.74 21.85
N LEU A 455 13.95 9.56 20.58
CA LEU A 455 14.61 8.60 19.71
C LEU A 455 15.61 9.34 18.83
N ASP A 456 16.82 8.81 18.71
CA ASP A 456 17.77 9.31 17.73
C ASP A 456 17.42 8.87 16.30
N SER A 457 18.28 9.19 15.33
CA SER A 457 18.10 8.79 13.93
C SER A 457 18.14 7.26 13.71
N GLY A 458 18.71 6.50 14.64
CA GLY A 458 18.67 5.03 14.66
C GLY A 458 17.39 4.47 15.28
N CYS A 459 16.48 5.34 15.74
CA CYS A 459 15.34 4.99 16.60
C CYS A 459 15.76 4.33 17.92
N VAL A 460 16.90 4.75 18.47
CA VAL A 460 17.40 4.28 19.76
C VAL A 460 16.99 5.25 20.87
N PRO A 461 16.49 4.76 22.02
CA PRO A 461 16.11 5.61 23.15
C PRO A 461 17.32 6.33 23.76
N VAL A 462 17.25 7.66 23.76
CA VAL A 462 18.19 8.57 24.42
C VAL A 462 17.47 9.28 25.57
N GLU A 463 18.09 9.29 26.74
CA GLU A 463 17.61 10.04 27.89
C GLU A 463 18.39 11.34 28.04
N LYS A 464 17.70 12.46 27.95
CA LYS A 464 18.29 13.79 28.02
C LYS A 464 17.96 14.45 29.35
N THR A 465 19.00 14.95 30.00
CA THR A 465 18.91 15.78 31.20
C THR A 465 19.37 17.18 30.88
N VAL A 466 18.49 18.16 31.05
CA VAL A 466 18.81 19.58 30.85
C VAL A 466 18.79 20.29 32.20
N HIS A 467 19.92 20.85 32.62
CA HIS A 467 20.01 21.67 33.83
C HIS A 467 19.71 23.13 33.50
N TYR A 468 18.61 23.67 34.04
CA TYR A 468 18.23 25.07 33.84
C TYR A 468 18.67 25.97 34.98
N TYR A 469 19.10 27.18 34.62
CA TYR A 469 19.43 28.25 35.55
C TYR A 469 18.54 29.47 35.29
N VAL A 470 18.08 30.13 36.36
CA VAL A 470 17.44 31.44 36.27
C VAL A 470 18.49 32.47 35.93
N MET A 471 18.21 33.30 34.93
CA MET A 471 19.16 34.30 34.43
C MET A 471 18.52 35.67 34.25
N ARG A 472 19.37 36.71 34.27
CA ARG A 472 19.01 38.08 33.90
C ARG A 472 19.88 38.56 32.74
N PRO A 473 19.32 39.28 31.75
CA PRO A 473 20.10 39.83 30.66
C PRO A 473 21.01 40.96 31.17
N LYS A 474 22.27 40.95 30.73
CA LYS A 474 23.28 42.00 30.97
C LYS A 474 23.50 42.90 29.77
N GLY A 475 23.31 42.36 28.57
CA GLY A 475 23.56 43.04 27.31
C GLY A 475 23.35 42.12 26.12
N GLY A 476 23.71 42.59 24.93
CA GLY A 476 23.49 41.87 23.67
C GLY A 476 22.19 42.28 22.98
N GLU A 477 22.05 41.84 21.73
CA GLU A 477 20.87 42.04 20.90
C GLU A 477 20.28 40.67 20.53
N LEU A 478 18.96 40.61 20.39
CA LEU A 478 18.29 39.36 20.02
C LEU A 478 18.71 38.96 18.62
N GLN A 479 19.46 37.86 18.53
CA GLN A 479 19.89 37.29 17.26
C GLN A 479 19.71 35.77 17.32
N PRO A 480 18.76 35.20 16.54
CA PRO A 480 18.66 33.76 16.40
C PRO A 480 19.94 33.18 15.79
N GLN A 481 20.34 32.00 16.26
CA GLN A 481 21.45 31.24 15.72
C GLN A 481 21.08 30.63 14.38
N PRO A 482 21.77 30.98 13.28
CA PRO A 482 21.47 30.43 11.97
C PRO A 482 21.57 28.90 11.95
N GLY A 483 20.48 28.24 11.54
CA GLY A 483 20.42 26.78 11.43
C GLY A 483 19.92 26.04 12.66
N GLU A 484 19.86 26.68 13.83
CA GLU A 484 19.41 26.05 15.08
C GLU A 484 18.14 26.68 15.65
N THR A 485 18.04 28.02 15.66
CA THR A 485 16.85 28.74 16.13
C THR A 485 16.27 29.60 15.02
N THR A 486 14.97 29.47 14.77
CA THR A 486 14.29 30.23 13.71
C THR A 486 13.84 31.61 14.19
N ARG A 487 13.60 31.73 15.50
CA ARG A 487 13.06 32.94 16.11
C ARG A 487 13.44 33.01 17.59
N VAL A 488 13.73 34.22 18.07
CA VAL A 488 13.94 34.52 19.49
C VAL A 488 12.95 35.60 19.91
N ILE A 489 12.17 35.36 20.96
CA ILE A 489 11.11 36.29 21.40
C ILE A 489 11.06 36.43 22.91
N TRP A 490 10.61 37.60 23.35
CA TRP A 490 10.18 37.81 24.72
C TRP A 490 8.69 37.53 24.83
N VAL A 491 8.32 36.65 25.76
CA VAL A 491 6.94 36.25 26.01
C VAL A 491 6.53 36.72 27.39
N GLY A 492 5.38 37.38 27.51
CA GLY A 492 4.80 37.72 28.81
C GLY A 492 4.47 36.45 29.59
N GLN A 493 4.79 36.40 30.88
CA GLN A 493 4.56 35.21 31.70
C GLN A 493 3.08 34.76 31.69
N LYS A 494 2.15 35.72 31.61
CA LYS A 494 0.71 35.47 31.54
C LYS A 494 0.26 34.89 30.19
N ASP A 495 1.05 35.11 29.14
CA ASP A 495 0.75 34.73 27.76
C ASP A 495 1.36 33.37 27.38
N LEU A 496 2.07 32.72 28.31
CA LEU A 496 2.63 31.37 28.10
C LEU A 496 1.54 30.34 27.80
N LYS A 497 0.34 30.53 28.39
CA LYS A 497 -0.81 29.66 28.19
C LYS A 497 -1.43 29.95 26.82
N GLY A 498 -1.38 28.97 25.92
CA GLY A 498 -1.91 29.07 24.55
C GLY A 498 -0.83 29.16 23.46
N LEU A 499 0.44 29.23 23.84
CA LEU A 499 1.54 29.12 22.89
C LEU A 499 1.79 27.66 22.50
N LYS A 500 2.35 27.48 21.30
CA LYS A 500 2.83 26.18 20.82
C LYS A 500 4.16 25.86 21.52
N THR A 501 4.08 25.38 22.76
CA THR A 501 5.22 25.03 23.64
C THR A 501 5.02 23.65 24.27
N TYR A 502 6.07 23.12 24.89
CA TYR A 502 6.01 21.86 25.63
C TYR A 502 5.44 22.09 27.04
N PRO A 503 4.46 21.27 27.51
CA PRO A 503 3.82 21.46 28.82
C PRO A 503 4.82 21.58 29.99
N LYS A 504 5.85 20.73 30.01
CA LYS A 504 6.90 20.77 31.05
C LYS A 504 7.72 22.06 31.05
N ILE A 505 7.85 22.75 29.91
CA ILE A 505 8.59 24.02 29.82
C ILE A 505 7.80 25.11 30.54
N VAL A 506 6.48 25.18 30.32
CA VAL A 506 5.61 26.13 31.03
C VAL A 506 5.68 25.92 32.54
N GLU A 507 5.58 24.67 33.00
CA GLU A 507 5.70 24.33 34.42
C GLU A 507 7.04 24.75 35.04
N ILE A 508 8.14 24.59 34.30
CA ILE A 508 9.47 24.98 34.77
C ILE A 508 9.61 26.50 34.82
N ILE A 509 9.08 27.23 33.83
CA ILE A 509 9.11 28.69 33.82
C ILE A 509 8.29 29.25 34.99
N GLU A 510 7.09 28.72 35.23
CA GLU A 510 6.23 29.16 36.34
C GLU A 510 6.94 28.96 37.69
N LYS A 511 7.53 27.78 37.93
CA LYS A 511 8.32 27.52 39.15
C LYS A 511 9.57 28.40 39.27
N ALA A 512 10.23 28.69 38.16
CA ALA A 512 11.44 29.50 38.13
C ALA A 512 11.16 30.99 38.38
N ALA A 513 9.97 31.47 38.04
CA ALA A 513 9.57 32.85 38.32
C ALA A 513 9.48 33.16 39.82
N ASP A 514 9.11 32.17 40.64
CA ASP A 514 9.08 32.28 42.11
C ASP A 514 10.47 32.42 42.73
N LEU A 515 11.54 32.14 41.96
CA LEU A 515 12.93 32.27 42.39
C LEU A 515 13.52 33.66 42.05
N LEU A 516 12.75 34.54 41.43
CA LEU A 516 13.16 35.91 41.18
C LEU A 516 13.07 36.73 42.49
N PRO A 517 14.14 37.44 42.89
CA PRO A 517 14.14 38.26 44.09
C PRO A 517 13.35 39.56 43.94
#